data_AF-A0A831SU45-F1
#
_entry.id   AF-A0A831SU45-F1
#
_cell.length_a   1.000
_cell.length_b   1.000
_cell.length_c   1.000
_cell.angle_alpha   90.00
_cell.angle_beta   90.00
_cell.angle_gamma   90.00
#
_symmetry.space_group_name_H-M   'P 1'
#
loop_
_entity.id
_entity.type
_entity.pdbx_description
1 polymer ?
#
loop_
_entity_poly.entity_id
_entity_poly.type
_entity_poly.pdbx_seq_one_letter_code
_entity_poly.pdbx_strand_id
1 'polypeptide(L)'
;MKTILSRFSAFALCLFLASCSTVSVSSDYDHAVNFSKYQTYRWPSGSEGIRKGDVLAENPLIYKRVQVAIDRELQQKGFRKSTSPSADFIVHAHAGIKKLKTYHQRYGVEFPLYGSWYRPWWGPYGGFSYVSYYEEGSLVVDIIDASTSELAWRGMAT
;
A
#
# COMPACT_ATOMS: atom_id res chain seq x y z
N MET A 1 -5.65 4.24 -46.64
CA MET A 1 -5.98 5.11 -45.48
C MET A 1 -6.67 4.37 -44.33
N LYS A 2 -7.78 3.63 -44.56
CA LYS A 2 -8.51 2.89 -43.49
C LYS A 2 -7.66 1.89 -42.69
N THR A 3 -6.72 1.20 -43.35
CA THR A 3 -5.79 0.23 -42.72
C THR A 3 -4.72 0.89 -41.85
N ILE A 4 -4.30 2.12 -42.20
CA ILE A 4 -3.32 2.90 -41.43
C ILE A 4 -3.99 3.48 -40.17
N LEU A 5 -5.22 3.98 -40.28
CA LEU A 5 -6.02 4.40 -39.13
C LEU A 5 -6.32 3.23 -38.17
N SER A 6 -6.64 2.04 -38.69
CA SER A 6 -6.87 0.83 -37.88
C SER A 6 -5.64 0.40 -37.08
N ARG A 7 -4.44 0.48 -37.67
CA ARG A 7 -3.18 0.16 -36.97
C ARG A 7 -2.80 1.21 -35.93
N PHE A 8 -3.08 2.49 -36.19
CA PHE A 8 -2.90 3.57 -35.21
C PHE A 8 -3.84 3.42 -34.01
N SER A 9 -5.08 3.01 -34.26
CA SER A 9 -6.07 2.77 -33.20
C SER A 9 -5.72 1.57 -32.32
N ALA A 10 -5.16 0.50 -32.90
CA ALA A 10 -4.66 -0.65 -32.15
C ALA A 10 -3.44 -0.30 -31.29
N PHE A 11 -2.52 0.52 -31.81
CA PHE A 11 -1.34 0.98 -31.06
C PHE A 11 -1.71 1.92 -29.90
N ALA A 12 -2.67 2.82 -30.11
CA ALA A 12 -3.21 3.67 -29.05
C ALA A 12 -3.87 2.85 -27.93
N LEU A 13 -4.63 1.80 -28.27
CA LEU A 13 -5.24 0.91 -27.28
C LEU A 13 -4.21 0.14 -26.45
N CYS A 14 -3.08 -0.27 -27.05
CA CYS A 14 -1.97 -0.89 -26.32
C CYS A 14 -1.27 0.08 -25.35
N LEU A 15 -1.19 1.37 -25.69
CA LEU A 15 -0.60 2.39 -24.81
C LEU A 15 -1.46 2.69 -23.58
N PHE A 16 -2.79 2.58 -23.68
CA PHE A 16 -3.69 2.76 -22.52
C PHE A 16 -3.60 1.62 -21.50
N LEU A 17 -3.11 0.44 -21.88
CA LEU A 17 -2.97 -0.72 -20.98
C LEU A 17 -1.72 -0.65 -20.09
N ALA A 18 -0.80 0.30 -20.33
CA ALA A 18 0.47 0.41 -19.59
C ALA A 18 0.40 1.26 -18.31
N SER A 19 -0.77 1.78 -17.93
CA SER A 19 -0.93 2.71 -16.79
C SER A 19 -1.26 2.02 -15.45
N CYS A 20 -0.66 0.87 -15.15
CA CYS A 20 -0.83 0.24 -13.83
C CYS A 20 0.16 0.85 -12.82
N SER A 21 -0.35 1.67 -11.89
CA SER A 21 0.30 1.87 -10.60
C SER A 21 0.38 0.51 -9.91
N THR A 22 1.59 0.02 -9.66
CA THR A 22 1.78 -1.32 -9.10
C THR A 22 1.84 -1.22 -7.59
N VAL A 23 0.82 -1.74 -6.91
CA VAL A 23 0.90 -2.03 -5.47
C VAL A 23 1.79 -3.25 -5.30
N SER A 24 2.82 -3.14 -4.48
CA SER A 24 3.69 -4.27 -4.15
C SER A 24 3.03 -5.08 -3.04
N VAL A 25 2.87 -6.39 -3.24
CA VAL A 25 2.28 -7.30 -2.26
C VAL A 25 3.27 -8.41 -1.95
N SER A 26 3.50 -8.65 -0.66
CA SER A 26 4.33 -9.74 -0.15
C SER A 26 3.62 -10.48 0.97
N SER A 27 3.87 -11.77 1.13
CA SER A 27 3.36 -12.55 2.26
C SER A 27 4.39 -13.54 2.77
N ASP A 28 4.34 -13.83 4.07
CA ASP A 28 5.17 -14.81 4.75
C ASP A 28 4.32 -15.62 5.76
N TYR A 29 4.75 -16.84 6.09
CA TYR A 29 4.00 -17.73 6.95
C TYR A 29 4.88 -18.74 7.69
N ASP A 30 4.36 -19.26 8.80
CA ASP A 30 5.01 -20.32 9.54
C ASP A 30 4.79 -21.68 8.87
N HIS A 31 5.88 -22.32 8.43
CA HIS A 31 5.87 -23.64 7.79
C HIS A 31 5.46 -24.78 8.73
N ALA A 32 5.50 -24.58 10.05
CA ALA A 32 5.06 -25.56 11.03
C ALA A 32 3.52 -25.57 11.22
N VAL A 33 2.82 -24.51 10.77
CA VAL A 33 1.37 -24.39 10.93
C VAL A 33 0.63 -25.23 9.89
N ASN A 34 -0.29 -26.07 10.37
CA ASN A 34 -1.20 -26.80 9.50
C ASN A 34 -2.49 -26.00 9.26
N PHE A 35 -2.49 -25.17 8.22
CA PHE A 35 -3.64 -24.35 7.81
C PHE A 35 -4.90 -25.15 7.45
N SER A 36 -4.81 -26.45 7.16
CA SER A 36 -6.00 -27.26 6.86
C SER A 36 -6.92 -27.45 8.07
N LYS A 37 -6.42 -27.17 9.28
CA LYS A 37 -7.20 -27.22 10.53
C LYS A 37 -8.06 -25.98 10.73
N TYR A 38 -7.75 -24.88 10.07
CA TYR A 38 -8.48 -23.63 10.22
C TYR A 38 -9.78 -23.65 9.43
N GLN A 39 -10.88 -23.33 10.11
CA GLN A 39 -12.21 -23.26 9.49
C GLN A 39 -12.93 -21.97 9.83
N THR A 40 -12.65 -21.41 11.00
CA THR A 40 -13.34 -20.26 11.56
C THR A 40 -12.36 -19.16 11.93
N TYR A 41 -12.79 -17.92 11.71
CA TYR A 41 -11.98 -16.76 12.02
C TYR A 41 -12.80 -15.70 12.73
N ARG A 42 -12.14 -14.85 13.51
CA ARG A 42 -12.77 -13.70 14.16
C ARG A 42 -11.92 -12.45 14.06
N TRP A 43 -12.57 -11.32 14.23
CA TRP A 43 -11.87 -10.06 14.48
C TRP A 43 -11.47 -9.97 15.96
N PRO A 44 -10.48 -9.14 16.29
CA PRO A 44 -9.99 -9.01 17.66
C PRO A 44 -11.07 -8.37 18.54
N SER A 45 -11.10 -8.74 19.82
CA SER A 45 -12.08 -8.24 20.78
C SER A 45 -11.42 -7.81 22.10
N GLY A 46 -12.03 -6.86 22.81
CA GLY A 46 -11.51 -6.38 24.09
C GLY A 46 -10.07 -5.83 23.97
N SER A 47 -9.15 -6.43 24.71
CA SER A 47 -7.73 -6.05 24.76
C SER A 47 -6.92 -6.44 23.52
N GLU A 48 -7.44 -7.31 22.66
CA GLU A 48 -6.80 -7.70 21.40
C GLU A 48 -7.03 -6.65 20.30
N GLY A 49 -7.80 -5.60 20.58
CA GLY A 49 -8.18 -4.58 19.61
C GLY A 49 -7.00 -3.92 18.91
N ILE A 50 -7.31 -3.15 17.87
CA ILE A 50 -6.31 -2.42 17.12
C ILE A 50 -5.46 -1.51 18.02
N ARG A 51 -4.15 -1.46 17.76
CA ARG A 51 -3.21 -0.68 18.57
C ARG A 51 -3.53 0.81 18.51
N LYS A 52 -3.42 1.50 19.64
CA LYS A 52 -3.51 2.97 19.66
C LYS A 52 -2.38 3.58 18.82
N GLY A 53 -2.72 4.54 17.96
CA GLY A 53 -1.79 5.17 17.01
C GLY A 53 -1.64 4.44 15.67
N ASP A 54 -2.40 3.37 15.44
CA ASP A 54 -2.57 2.79 14.11
C ASP A 54 -3.48 3.68 13.26
N VAL A 55 -3.14 3.87 11.99
CA VAL A 55 -3.91 4.72 11.07
C VAL A 55 -5.35 4.22 10.93
N LEU A 56 -5.57 2.91 10.97
CA LEU A 56 -6.92 2.34 10.91
C LEU A 56 -7.70 2.57 12.21
N ALA A 57 -7.03 2.67 13.36
CA ALA A 57 -7.69 2.98 14.64
C ALA A 57 -8.24 4.41 14.65
N GLU A 58 -7.54 5.33 13.97
CA GLU A 58 -7.93 6.73 13.85
C GLU A 58 -9.01 6.96 12.76
N ASN A 59 -9.20 6.00 11.85
CA ASN A 59 -10.18 6.09 10.78
C ASN A 59 -11.14 4.87 10.73
N PRO A 60 -12.19 4.86 11.56
CA PRO A 60 -13.12 3.73 11.67
C PRO A 60 -13.85 3.38 10.36
N LEU A 61 -14.08 4.36 9.48
CA LEU A 61 -14.71 4.12 8.17
C LEU A 61 -13.80 3.32 7.24
N ILE A 62 -12.51 3.65 7.23
CA ILE A 62 -11.52 2.89 6.45
C ILE A 62 -11.30 1.52 7.07
N TYR A 63 -11.20 1.43 8.40
CA TYR A 63 -11.09 0.14 9.08
C TYR A 63 -12.27 -0.79 8.74
N LYS A 64 -13.51 -0.29 8.77
CA LYS A 64 -14.68 -1.07 8.37
C LYS A 64 -14.61 -1.55 6.92
N ARG A 65 -14.10 -0.73 5.99
CA ARG A 65 -13.93 -1.13 4.58
C ARG A 65 -12.87 -2.22 4.43
N VAL A 66 -11.75 -2.11 5.16
CA VAL A 66 -10.70 -3.14 5.21
C VAL A 66 -11.26 -4.45 5.76
N GLN A 67 -12.04 -4.39 6.86
CA GLN A 67 -12.68 -5.57 7.43
C GLN A 67 -13.61 -6.26 6.42
N VAL A 68 -14.46 -5.49 5.72
CA VAL A 68 -15.37 -6.04 4.70
C VAL A 68 -14.61 -6.68 3.54
N ALA A 69 -13.50 -6.06 3.10
CA ALA A 69 -12.69 -6.62 2.02
C ALA A 69 -12.02 -7.94 2.44
N ILE A 70 -11.41 -7.98 3.62
CA ILE A 70 -10.76 -9.19 4.13
C ILE A 70 -11.80 -10.29 4.42
N ASP A 71 -12.95 -9.93 4.99
CA ASP A 71 -14.05 -10.86 5.23
C ASP A 71 -14.49 -11.54 3.93
N ARG A 72 -14.63 -10.77 2.85
CA ARG A 72 -15.01 -11.29 1.54
C ARG A 72 -13.99 -12.32 1.02
N GLU A 73 -12.70 -12.00 1.08
CA GLU A 73 -11.64 -12.89 0.58
C GLU A 73 -11.53 -14.18 1.41
N LEU A 74 -11.62 -14.09 2.74
CA LEU A 74 -11.57 -15.25 3.62
C LEU A 74 -12.79 -16.17 3.41
N GLN A 75 -13.97 -15.60 3.24
CA GLN A 75 -15.18 -16.38 2.96
C GLN A 75 -15.13 -17.05 1.58
N GLN A 76 -14.57 -16.38 0.57
CA GLN A 76 -14.32 -16.99 -0.75
C GLN A 76 -13.33 -18.16 -0.66
N LYS A 77 -12.40 -18.13 0.28
CA LYS A 77 -11.48 -19.24 0.58
C LYS A 77 -12.11 -20.36 1.43
N GLY A 78 -13.37 -20.21 1.86
CA GLY A 78 -14.13 -21.21 2.61
C GLY A 78 -14.07 -21.06 4.13
N PHE A 79 -13.42 -20.03 4.67
CA PHE A 79 -13.42 -19.76 6.10
C PHE A 79 -14.74 -19.11 6.54
N ARG A 80 -15.18 -19.44 7.76
CA ARG A 80 -16.44 -18.94 8.34
C ARG A 80 -16.16 -17.92 9.44
N LYS A 81 -16.78 -16.75 9.33
CA LYS A 81 -16.69 -15.73 10.37
C LYS A 81 -17.40 -16.23 11.64
N SER A 82 -16.72 -16.15 12.77
CA SER A 82 -17.22 -16.47 14.10
C SER A 82 -17.08 -15.24 15.01
N THR A 83 -18.03 -15.08 15.92
CA THR A 83 -17.93 -14.11 17.03
C THR A 83 -17.52 -14.78 18.33
N SER A 84 -17.38 -16.11 18.33
CA SER A 84 -16.94 -16.88 19.49
C SER A 84 -15.45 -16.65 19.74
N PRO A 85 -15.00 -16.53 21.00
CA PRO A 85 -13.59 -16.60 21.35
C PRO A 85 -12.89 -17.86 20.83
N SER A 86 -13.65 -18.95 20.63
CA SER A 86 -13.19 -20.25 20.14
C SER A 86 -12.97 -20.34 18.62
N ALA A 87 -12.87 -19.22 17.90
CA ALA A 87 -12.50 -19.25 16.49
C ALA A 87 -11.07 -19.83 16.34
N ASP A 88 -10.76 -20.45 15.20
CA ASP A 88 -9.45 -21.09 15.01
C ASP A 88 -8.32 -20.07 14.88
N PHE A 89 -8.61 -18.89 14.29
CA PHE A 89 -7.65 -17.82 14.16
C PHE A 89 -8.27 -16.41 14.28
N ILE A 90 -7.43 -15.45 14.62
CA ILE A 90 -7.75 -14.03 14.75
C ILE A 90 -7.12 -13.27 13.59
N VAL A 91 -7.90 -12.40 12.97
CA VAL A 91 -7.43 -11.54 11.88
C VAL A 91 -7.14 -10.15 12.41
N HIS A 92 -5.89 -9.72 12.27
CA HIS A 92 -5.45 -8.37 12.61
C HIS A 92 -5.17 -7.59 11.33
N ALA A 93 -5.62 -6.33 11.27
CA ALA A 93 -5.32 -5.43 10.18
C ALA A 93 -4.74 -4.14 10.75
N HIS A 94 -3.64 -3.69 10.16
CA HIS A 94 -2.85 -2.55 10.62
C HIS A 94 -2.42 -1.71 9.42
N ALA A 95 -2.46 -0.39 9.53
CA ALA A 95 -1.92 0.47 8.49
C ALA A 95 -0.92 1.50 9.04
N GLY A 96 0.10 1.77 8.24
CA GLY A 96 1.12 2.77 8.51
C GLY A 96 1.24 3.74 7.34
N ILE A 97 1.64 4.98 7.63
CA ILE A 97 2.01 5.96 6.61
C ILE A 97 3.44 6.39 6.89
N LYS A 98 4.33 6.18 5.92
CA LYS A 98 5.72 6.62 5.97
C LYS A 98 5.89 7.83 5.04
N LYS A 99 6.24 8.99 5.60
CA LYS A 99 6.63 10.17 4.83
C LYS A 99 8.05 9.99 4.30
N LEU A 100 8.19 9.79 3.00
CA LEU A 100 9.47 9.71 2.32
C LEU A 100 9.85 11.07 1.74
N LYS A 101 11.14 11.40 1.85
CA LYS A 101 11.72 12.65 1.38
C LYS A 101 12.55 12.35 0.13
N THR A 102 12.16 12.90 -1.01
CA THR A 102 12.92 12.79 -2.26
C THR A 102 13.49 14.13 -2.64
N TYR A 103 14.76 14.11 -3.02
CA TYR A 103 15.49 15.27 -3.53
C TYR A 103 15.47 15.20 -5.05
N HIS A 104 14.90 16.20 -5.69
CA HIS A 104 14.91 16.36 -7.14
C HIS A 104 16.00 17.36 -7.48
N GLN A 105 17.04 16.92 -8.19
CA GLN A 105 18.01 17.84 -8.80
C GLN A 105 17.47 18.26 -10.17
N ARG A 106 17.10 19.53 -10.32
CA ARG A 106 16.86 20.11 -11.64
C ARG A 106 18.12 20.83 -12.10
N TYR A 107 18.62 20.44 -13.26
CA TYR A 107 19.56 21.22 -14.03
C TYR A 107 18.77 22.21 -14.89
N GLY A 108 18.94 23.49 -14.65
CA GLY A 108 18.27 24.56 -15.38
C GLY A 108 19.18 25.75 -15.58
N VAL A 109 19.02 26.43 -16.71
CA VAL A 109 19.68 27.72 -16.99
C VAL A 109 18.75 28.80 -16.45
N GLU A 110 19.18 29.50 -15.40
CA GLU A 110 18.43 30.63 -14.87
C GLU A 110 18.63 31.82 -15.82
N PHE A 111 17.56 32.22 -16.52
CA PHE A 111 17.54 33.49 -17.25
C PHE A 111 17.06 34.58 -16.28
N PRO A 112 17.88 35.60 -15.98
CA PRO A 112 17.46 36.65 -15.06
C PRO A 112 16.37 37.48 -15.73
N LEU A 113 15.15 37.34 -15.23
CA LEU A 113 14.09 38.30 -15.45
C LEU A 113 14.53 39.63 -14.82
N TYR A 114 14.84 40.58 -15.70
CA TYR A 114 14.87 42.03 -15.43
C TYR A 114 15.95 42.55 -14.47
N GLY A 115 17.01 43.15 -15.03
CA GLY A 115 17.59 44.36 -14.42
C GLY A 115 18.92 44.28 -13.67
N SER A 116 19.88 43.41 -14.03
CA SER A 116 21.23 43.50 -13.45
C SER A 116 22.33 43.55 -14.51
N TRP A 117 23.06 44.67 -14.54
CA TRP A 117 24.17 44.97 -15.47
C TRP A 117 25.51 44.34 -15.06
N TYR A 118 25.52 43.41 -14.11
CA TYR A 118 26.75 42.76 -13.64
C TYR A 118 26.66 41.24 -13.82
N ARG A 119 27.40 40.71 -14.80
CA ARG A 119 27.55 39.26 -15.02
C ARG A 119 28.92 38.80 -14.51
N PRO A 120 29.00 37.87 -13.54
CA PRO A 120 30.23 37.14 -13.27
C PRO A 120 30.67 36.34 -14.51
N TRP A 121 31.97 36.21 -14.73
CA TRP A 121 32.56 35.50 -15.89
C TRP A 121 32.38 33.97 -15.86
N TRP A 122 31.65 33.48 -14.87
CA TRP A 122 31.26 32.08 -14.68
C TRP A 122 29.73 32.06 -14.75
N GLY A 123 29.18 31.50 -15.83
CA GLY A 123 27.74 31.54 -16.13
C GLY A 123 26.86 30.90 -15.05
N PRO A 124 25.52 31.09 -15.09
CA PRO A 124 24.60 30.59 -14.08
C PRO A 124 24.45 29.06 -14.23
N TYR A 125 25.45 28.32 -13.78
CA TYR A 125 25.39 26.88 -13.61
C TYR A 125 25.19 26.60 -12.12
N GLY A 126 23.95 26.81 -11.67
CA GLY A 126 23.47 26.38 -10.36
C GLY A 126 22.27 25.47 -10.57
N GLY A 127 22.47 24.15 -10.45
CA GLY A 127 21.33 23.24 -10.34
C GLY A 127 20.60 23.52 -9.03
N PHE A 128 19.27 23.67 -9.07
CA PHE A 128 18.48 23.82 -7.85
C PHE A 128 17.87 22.47 -7.47
N SER A 129 18.03 22.12 -6.20
CA SER A 129 17.44 20.92 -5.61
C SER A 129 16.14 21.31 -4.90
N TYR A 130 15.01 20.71 -5.29
CA TYR A 130 13.78 20.83 -4.52
C TYR A 130 13.43 19.52 -3.85
N VAL A 131 12.81 19.61 -2.68
CA VAL A 131 12.41 18.44 -1.89
C VAL A 131 10.94 18.19 -2.12
N SER A 132 10.58 16.97 -2.52
CA SER A 132 9.20 16.49 -2.47
C SER A 132 9.04 15.51 -1.31
N TYR A 133 7.91 15.60 -0.61
CA TYR A 133 7.49 14.58 0.34
C TYR A 133 6.38 13.76 -0.31
N TYR A 134 6.46 12.44 -0.24
CA TYR A 134 5.33 11.56 -0.56
C TYR A 134 5.09 10.58 0.57
N GLU A 135 3.84 10.17 0.70
CA GLU A 135 3.39 9.25 1.74
C GLU A 135 3.27 7.85 1.14
N GLU A 136 4.06 6.91 1.66
CA GLU A 136 3.93 5.49 1.36
C GLU A 136 3.01 4.89 2.43
N GLY A 137 1.82 4.49 2.01
CA GLY A 137 0.85 3.81 2.88
C GLY A 137 1.08 2.31 2.82
N SER A 138 1.25 1.67 3.97
CA SER A 138 1.33 0.21 4.06
C SER A 138 0.09 -0.34 4.74
N LEU A 139 -0.41 -1.48 4.23
CA LEU A 139 -1.45 -2.28 4.88
C LEU A 139 -0.86 -3.64 5.22
N VAL A 140 -0.96 -4.03 6.49
CA VAL A 140 -0.54 -5.33 7.00
C VAL A 140 -1.76 -6.09 7.47
N VAL A 141 -1.86 -7.36 7.07
CA VAL A 141 -2.88 -8.31 7.52
C VAL A 141 -2.17 -9.49 8.16
N ASP A 142 -2.51 -9.75 9.42
CA ASP A 142 -1.95 -10.83 10.22
C ASP A 142 -3.03 -11.86 10.53
N ILE A 143 -2.67 -13.13 10.41
CA ILE A 143 -3.45 -14.28 10.89
C ILE A 143 -2.70 -14.84 12.10
N ILE A 144 -3.36 -14.78 13.25
CA ILE A 144 -2.83 -15.25 14.53
C ILE A 144 -3.60 -16.50 14.93
N ASP A 145 -2.91 -17.59 15.23
CA ASP A 145 -3.54 -18.80 15.76
C ASP A 145 -4.18 -18.48 17.12
N ALA A 146 -5.48 -18.75 17.27
CA ALA A 146 -6.20 -18.36 18.48
C ALA A 146 -5.83 -19.21 19.70
N SER A 147 -5.28 -20.41 19.49
CA SER A 147 -4.90 -21.34 20.56
C SER A 147 -3.50 -21.06 21.10
N THR A 148 -2.55 -20.73 20.22
CA THR A 148 -1.15 -20.45 20.61
C THR A 148 -0.85 -18.97 20.74
N SER A 149 -1.70 -18.08 20.18
CA SER A 149 -1.42 -16.65 20.03
C SER A 149 -0.16 -16.35 19.21
N GLU A 150 0.26 -17.28 18.35
CA GLU A 150 1.42 -17.13 17.47
C GLU A 150 1.00 -16.63 16.08
N LEU A 151 1.89 -15.87 15.42
CA LEU A 151 1.67 -15.38 14.06
C LEU A 151 1.82 -16.53 13.07
N ALA A 152 0.71 -16.97 12.48
CA ALA A 152 0.70 -18.04 11.50
C ALA A 152 0.99 -17.54 10.09
N TRP A 153 0.48 -16.36 9.72
CA TRP A 153 0.65 -15.77 8.39
C TRP A 153 0.60 -14.25 8.44
N ARG A 154 1.37 -13.59 7.59
CA ARG A 154 1.35 -12.14 7.38
C ARG A 154 1.34 -11.80 5.90
N GLY A 155 0.48 -10.87 5.51
CA GLY A 155 0.50 -10.20 4.22
C GLY A 155 0.78 -8.71 4.40
N MET A 156 1.55 -8.13 3.49
CA MET A 156 1.88 -6.71 3.45
C MET A 156 1.68 -6.17 2.05
N ALA A 157 1.04 -5.02 1.94
CA ALA A 157 0.91 -4.24 0.72
C ALA A 157 1.48 -2.83 0.93
N THR A 158 2.23 -2.33 -0.05
CA THR A 158 2.86 -1.00 -0.10
C THR A 158 2.72 -0.37 -1.47
#